data_AF-A0A7G2LST0-F1
#
_entry.id   AF-A0A7G2LST0-F1
#
_cell.length_a   1.000
_cell.length_b   1.000
_cell.length_c   1.000
_cell.angle_alpha   90.00
_cell.angle_beta   90.00
_cell.angle_gamma   90.00
#
_symmetry.space_group_name_H-M   'P 1'
#
loop_
_entity.id
_entity.type
_entity.pdbx_description
1 polymer ?
#
loop_
_entity_poly.entity_id
_entity_poly.type
_entity_poly.pdbx_seq_one_letter_code
_entity_poly.pdbx_strand_id
1 'polypeptide(L)' 'GWFCPCHGSHYDTAGRIRKGPAPRNLPVPVAEFVDESTIKLG' A
#
# COMPACT_ATOMS: atom_id res chain seq x y z
N GLY A 1 10.15 3.32 2.21
CA GLY A 1 9.31 2.28 1.59
C GLY A 1 8.88 1.30 2.65
N TRP A 2 8.47 0.10 2.28
CA TRP A 2 8.02 -0.94 3.21
C TRP A 2 8.71 -2.27 2.93
N PHE A 3 8.83 -3.12 3.95
CA PHE A 3 9.45 -4.43 3.87
C PHE A 3 8.51 -5.49 4.43
N CYS A 4 8.26 -6.55 3.65
CA CYS A 4 7.52 -7.72 4.10
C CYS A 4 8.52 -8.81 4.53
N PRO A 5 8.63 -9.11 5.84
CA PRO A 5 9.64 -10.02 6.35
C PRO A 5 9.37 -11.50 6.02
N CYS A 6 8.15 -11.84 5.61
CA CYS A 6 7.77 -13.22 5.31
C CYS A 6 8.61 -13.82 4.16
N HIS A 7 8.81 -13.05 3.08
CA HIS A 7 9.50 -13.53 1.87
C HIS A 7 10.41 -12.46 1.22
N GLY A 8 10.70 -11.37 1.93
CA GLY A 8 11.65 -10.36 1.48
C GLY A 8 11.14 -9.43 0.36
N SER A 9 9.84 -9.11 0.33
CA SER A 9 9.32 -8.12 -0.62
C SER A 9 9.59 -6.68 -0.15
N HIS A 10 10.07 -5.82 -1.05
CA HIS A 10 10.32 -4.40 -0.82
C HIS A 10 9.39 -3.54 -1.67
N TYR A 11 8.74 -2.59 -1.01
CA TYR A 11 7.87 -1.59 -1.65
C TYR A 11 8.48 -0.20 -1.51
N ASP A 12 8.32 0.66 -2.51
CA ASP A 12 8.67 2.09 -2.37
C ASP A 12 7.62 2.85 -1.54
N THR A 13 7.80 4.15 -1.30
CA THR A 13 6.89 4.99 -0.49
C THR A 13 5.51 5.24 -1.11
N ALA A 14 5.25 4.78 -2.33
CA ALA A 14 3.93 4.81 -2.96
C ALA A 14 3.24 3.43 -2.96
N GLY A 15 3.81 2.44 -2.26
CA GLY A 15 3.25 1.10 -2.13
C GLY A 15 3.50 0.22 -3.35
N ARG A 16 4.39 0.63 -4.27
CA ARG A 16 4.69 -0.13 -5.48
C ARG A 16 5.74 -1.18 -5.22
N ILE A 17 5.56 -2.39 -5.76
CA ILE A 17 6.55 -3.46 -5.63
C ILE A 17 7.83 -3.08 -6.38
N ARG A 18 8.97 -3.22 -5.73
CA ARG A 18 10.30 -2.95 -6.32
C ARG A 18 11.21 -4.17 -6.32
N LYS A 19 11.01 -5.11 -5.39
CA LYS A 19 11.80 -6.34 -5.27
C LYS A 19 11.04 -7.41 -4.47
N GLY A 20 11.31 -8.67 -4.75
CA GLY A 20 10.79 -9.83 -4.00
C GLY A 20 9.62 -10.51 -4.72
N PRO A 21 9.03 -11.56 -4.11
CA PRO A 21 8.09 -12.45 -4.79
C PRO A 21 6.66 -11.89 -4.91
N ALA A 22 6.36 -10.73 -4.31
CA ALA A 22 5.04 -10.15 -4.44
C ALA A 22 4.75 -9.77 -5.91
N PRO A 23 3.63 -10.20 -6.50
CA PRO A 23 3.39 -10.02 -7.92
C PRO A 23 2.81 -8.65 -8.29
N ARG A 24 2.38 -7.86 -7.30
CA ARG A 24 1.62 -6.62 -7.50
C ARG A 24 1.96 -5.57 -6.44
N ASN A 25 1.59 -4.33 -6.73
CA ASN A 25 1.59 -3.23 -5.77
C ASN A 25 0.57 -3.48 -4.65
N LEU A 26 0.73 -2.79 -3.52
CA LEU A 26 -0.26 -2.80 -2.45
C LEU A 26 -1.61 -2.29 -2.98
N PRO A 27 -2.73 -2.99 -2.70
CA PRO A 27 -4.05 -2.51 -3.06
C PRO A 27 -4.34 -1.16 -2.40
N VAL A 28 -4.96 -0.25 -3.16
CA VAL A 28 -5.51 0.98 -2.61
C VAL A 28 -7.01 0.75 -2.39
N PRO A 29 -7.52 0.88 -1.16
CA PRO A 29 -8.94 0.72 -0.90
C PRO A 29 -9.75 1.87 -1.51
N VAL A 30 -11.05 1.67 -1.71
CA VAL A 30 -11.97 2.79 -1.97
C VAL A 30 -11.95 3.71 -0.75
N ALA A 31 -11.72 5.00 -0.99
CA ALA A 31 -11.62 6.00 0.05
C ALA A 31 -12.27 7.31 -0.40
N GLU A 32 -12.98 7.96 0.50
CA GLU A 32 -13.58 9.28 0.29
C GLU A 32 -13.29 10.19 1.50
N PHE A 33 -13.03 11.47 1.23
CA PHE A 33 -13.03 12.49 2.28
C PHE A 33 -14.47 12.88 2.57
N VAL A 34 -14.93 12.66 3.80
CA VAL A 34 -16.27 13.08 4.23
C VAL A 34 -16.27 14.48 4.83
N ASP A 35 -15.09 14.95 5.26
CA ASP A 35 -14.79 16.32 5.65
C ASP A 35 -13.27 16.57 5.52
N GLU A 36 -12.79 17.73 5.97
CA GLU A 36 -11.38 18.16 5.85
C GLU A 36 -10.38 17.24 6.57
N SER A 37 -10.81 16.48 7.59
CA SER A 37 -9.94 15.68 8.45
C SER A 37 -10.35 14.22 8.60
N THR A 38 -11.48 13.83 8.03
CA THR A 38 -12.03 12.48 8.12
C THR A 38 -12.06 11.80 6.75
N ILE A 39 -11.44 10.62 6.69
CA ILE A 39 -11.48 9.71 5.54
C ILE A 39 -12.35 8.51 5.89
N LYS A 40 -13.32 8.20 5.04
CA LYS A 40 -14.09 6.96 5.09
C LYS A 40 -13.46 5.93 4.15
N LEU A 41 -13.29 4.70 4.66
CA LEU A 41 -12.78 3.56 3.90
C LEU A 41 -13.92 2.57 3.64
N GLY A 42 -14.11 2.20 2.36
CA GLY A 42 -15.23 1.36 1.90
C GLY A 42 -16.57 2.10 1.81
#